data_AF-A0A0T6DS13-F1
#
_entry.id   AF-A0A0T6DS13-F1
#
_cell.length_a   1.000
_cell.length_b   1.000
_cell.length_c   1.000
_cell.angle_alpha   90.00
_cell.angle_beta   90.00
_cell.angle_gamma   90.00
#
_symmetry.space_group_name_H-M   'P 1'
#
loop_
_entity.id
_entity.type
_entity.pdbx_description
1 polymer ?
#
loop_
_entity_poly.entity_id
_entity_poly.type
_entity_poly.pdbx_seq_one_letter_code
_entity_poly.pdbx_strand_id
1 'polypeptide(L)'
;MEIIPILSMVVSVISVFIAGLIYINSKKSVENTNAALNNAKEALKQSQDKYLYELRLNALKSTKNVEATWQNALNSVYHEKERIKDFDSDSGSTIKEMFNDHESGLLKPSFENISNFSKNLEKKFDEITEEEAKLVIRNMETMNINLKQTQEESIKRFELLYNKLKEIQP
;
A
#
# COMPACT_ATOMS: atom_id res chain seq x y z
N MET A 1 -22.85 62.26 -59.61
CA MET A 1 -21.83 61.34 -59.09
C MET A 1 -21.91 61.39 -57.56
N GLU A 2 -22.70 60.52 -56.93
CA GLU A 2 -22.85 60.46 -55.45
C GLU A 2 -22.60 59.05 -54.90
N ILE A 3 -21.77 58.25 -55.57
CA ILE A 3 -21.54 56.84 -55.22
C ILE A 3 -20.52 56.69 -54.07
N ILE A 4 -19.69 57.71 -53.84
CA ILE A 4 -18.56 57.68 -52.91
C ILE A 4 -18.97 57.62 -51.40
N PRO A 5 -19.96 58.39 -50.91
CA PRO A 5 -20.30 58.38 -49.48
C PRO A 5 -21.03 57.10 -49.03
N ILE A 6 -21.83 56.46 -49.90
CA ILE A 6 -22.54 55.21 -49.60
C ILE A 6 -21.56 54.04 -49.47
N LEU A 7 -20.54 53.98 -50.35
CA LEU A 7 -19.54 52.93 -50.31
C LEU A 7 -18.72 52.95 -49.01
N SER A 8 -18.35 54.15 -48.55
CA SER A 8 -17.65 54.35 -47.27
C SER A 8 -18.48 53.89 -46.06
N MET A 9 -19.77 54.22 -46.04
CA MET A 9 -20.68 53.79 -44.98
C MET A 9 -20.85 52.25 -44.95
N VAL A 10 -20.99 51.62 -46.11
CA VAL A 10 -21.14 50.16 -46.22
C VAL A 10 -19.86 49.43 -45.78
N VAL A 11 -18.67 49.92 -46.17
CA VAL A 11 -17.39 49.36 -45.71
C VAL A 11 -17.23 49.49 -44.20
N SER A 12 -17.67 50.61 -43.61
CA SER A 12 -17.63 50.83 -42.15
C SER A 12 -18.58 49.90 -41.38
N VAL A 13 -19.79 49.64 -41.92
CA VAL A 13 -20.75 48.72 -41.30
C VAL A 13 -20.24 47.27 -41.38
N ILE A 14 -19.68 46.86 -42.53
CA ILE A 14 -19.13 45.51 -42.72
C ILE A 14 -17.93 45.27 -41.79
N SER A 15 -17.05 46.25 -41.62
CA SER A 15 -15.88 46.12 -40.74
C SER A 15 -16.25 46.01 -39.26
N VAL A 16 -17.28 46.74 -38.79
CA VAL A 16 -17.84 46.56 -37.44
C VAL A 16 -18.47 45.17 -37.27
N PHE A 17 -19.17 44.67 -38.29
CA PHE A 17 -19.79 43.34 -38.28
C PHE A 17 -18.74 42.22 -38.20
N ILE A 18 -17.66 42.33 -38.99
CA ILE A 18 -16.53 41.38 -38.96
C ILE A 18 -15.83 41.42 -37.60
N ALA A 19 -15.58 42.61 -37.04
CA ALA A 19 -14.98 42.74 -35.72
C ALA A 19 -15.87 42.11 -34.62
N GLY A 20 -17.20 42.28 -34.71
CA GLY A 20 -18.16 41.64 -33.81
C GLY A 20 -18.13 40.10 -33.90
N LEU A 21 -18.05 39.54 -35.11
CA LEU A 21 -17.93 38.10 -35.33
C LEU A 21 -16.61 37.55 -34.79
N ILE A 22 -15.50 38.25 -35.00
CA ILE A 22 -14.19 37.88 -34.45
C ILE A 22 -14.23 37.89 -32.92
N TYR A 23 -14.83 38.92 -32.31
CA TYR A 23 -14.98 39.00 -30.86
C TYR A 23 -15.83 37.86 -30.29
N ILE A 24 -16.98 37.55 -30.91
CA ILE A 24 -17.85 36.43 -30.48
C ILE A 24 -17.11 35.09 -30.60
N ASN A 25 -16.42 34.85 -31.72
CA ASN A 25 -15.65 33.62 -31.93
C ASN A 25 -14.47 33.51 -30.95
N SER A 26 -13.77 34.62 -30.69
CA SER A 26 -12.67 34.68 -29.71
C SER A 26 -13.18 34.40 -28.30
N LYS A 27 -14.28 35.04 -27.89
CA LYS A 27 -14.91 34.81 -26.57
C LYS A 27 -15.34 33.36 -26.40
N LYS A 28 -16.01 32.79 -27.40
CA LYS A 28 -16.43 31.37 -27.41
C LYS A 28 -15.24 30.41 -27.39
N SER A 29 -14.15 30.75 -28.08
CA SER A 29 -12.90 29.99 -28.02
C SER A 29 -12.31 30.00 -26.61
N VAL A 30 -12.27 31.16 -25.94
CA VAL A 30 -11.78 31.28 -24.56
C VAL A 30 -12.65 30.51 -23.58
N GLU A 31 -13.98 30.59 -23.71
CA GLU A 31 -14.94 29.82 -22.90
C GLU A 31 -14.72 28.30 -23.07
N ASN A 32 -14.54 27.83 -24.30
CA ASN A 32 -14.23 26.42 -24.58
C ASN A 32 -12.88 25.99 -24.00
N THR A 33 -11.84 26.82 -24.10
CA THR A 33 -10.53 26.53 -23.52
C THR A 33 -10.59 26.47 -21.99
N ASN A 34 -11.34 27.35 -21.36
CA ASN A 34 -11.53 27.34 -19.90
C ASN A 34 -12.31 26.09 -19.44
N ALA A 35 -13.35 25.69 -20.18
CA ALA A 35 -14.07 24.46 -19.91
C ALA A 35 -13.17 23.23 -20.06
N ALA A 36 -12.38 23.15 -21.13
CA ALA A 36 -11.42 22.07 -21.34
C ALA A 36 -10.35 22.01 -20.23
N LEU A 37 -9.85 23.16 -19.78
CA LEU A 37 -8.88 23.24 -18.68
C LEU A 37 -9.47 22.77 -17.36
N ASN A 38 -10.72 23.14 -17.05
CA ASN A 38 -11.40 22.68 -15.85
C ASN A 38 -11.63 21.16 -15.89
N ASN A 39 -12.10 20.62 -17.02
CA ASN A 39 -12.25 19.17 -17.20
C ASN A 39 -10.91 18.44 -17.04
N ALA A 40 -9.81 18.98 -17.58
CA ALA A 40 -8.48 18.40 -17.42
C ALA A 40 -7.99 18.42 -15.97
N LYS A 41 -8.27 19.49 -15.21
CA LYS A 41 -7.96 19.59 -13.78
C LYS A 41 -8.76 18.58 -12.96
N GLU A 42 -10.05 18.41 -13.26
CA GLU A 42 -10.89 17.42 -12.59
C GLU A 42 -10.43 15.99 -12.87
N ALA A 43 -10.11 15.67 -14.13
CA ALA A 43 -9.58 14.36 -14.50
C ALA A 43 -8.22 14.07 -13.83
N LEU A 44 -7.34 15.07 -13.74
CA LEU A 44 -6.07 14.95 -13.03
C LEU A 44 -6.28 14.67 -11.55
N LYS A 45 -7.19 15.40 -10.90
CA LYS A 45 -7.55 15.20 -9.50
C LYS A 45 -8.10 13.78 -9.27
N GLN A 46 -9.04 13.33 -10.09
CA GLN A 46 -9.59 11.96 -10.00
C GLN A 46 -8.51 10.89 -10.16
N SER A 47 -7.54 11.11 -11.07
CA SER A 47 -6.40 10.21 -11.25
C SER A 47 -5.51 10.15 -10.02
N GLN A 48 -5.19 11.32 -9.43
CA GLN A 48 -4.40 11.41 -8.20
C GLN A 48 -5.11 10.75 -7.00
N ASP A 49 -6.41 10.99 -6.85
CA ASP A 49 -7.22 10.38 -5.79
C ASP A 49 -7.26 8.85 -5.93
N LYS A 50 -7.42 8.34 -7.16
CA LYS A 50 -7.37 6.91 -7.45
C LYS A 50 -6.01 6.30 -7.12
N TYR A 51 -4.92 6.96 -7.53
CA TYR A 51 -3.57 6.52 -7.26
C TYR A 51 -3.29 6.43 -5.76
N LEU A 52 -3.65 7.46 -5.00
CA LEU A 52 -3.48 7.48 -3.55
C LEU A 52 -4.31 6.39 -2.87
N TYR A 53 -5.54 6.17 -3.32
CA TYR A 53 -6.37 5.07 -2.83
C TYR A 53 -5.73 3.69 -3.06
N GLU A 54 -5.20 3.44 -4.26
CA GLU A 54 -4.50 2.18 -4.58
C GLU A 54 -3.23 2.01 -3.73
N LEU A 55 -2.47 3.08 -3.47
CA LEU A 55 -1.32 3.05 -2.57
C LEU A 55 -1.70 2.67 -1.14
N ARG A 56 -2.77 3.26 -0.60
CA ARG A 56 -3.27 2.94 0.74
C ARG A 56 -3.71 1.49 0.85
N LEU A 57 -4.41 0.97 -0.16
CA LEU A 57 -4.77 -0.45 -0.25
C LEU A 57 -3.53 -1.35 -0.25
N ASN A 58 -2.50 -0.99 -1.01
CA ASN A 58 -1.26 -1.75 -1.05
C ASN A 58 -0.52 -1.72 0.30
N ALA A 59 -0.46 -0.57 0.98
CA ALA A 59 0.13 -0.47 2.32
C ALA A 59 -0.59 -1.39 3.33
N LEU A 60 -1.92 -1.40 3.31
CA LEU A 60 -2.71 -2.29 4.15
C LEU A 60 -2.46 -3.77 3.80
N LYS A 61 -2.49 -4.12 2.51
CA LYS A 61 -2.23 -5.48 2.03
C LYS A 61 -0.84 -5.98 2.43
N SER A 62 0.20 -5.17 2.25
CA SER A 62 1.56 -5.52 2.64
C SER A 62 1.67 -5.74 4.15
N THR A 63 0.99 -4.92 4.95
CA THR A 63 0.94 -5.12 6.41
C THR A 63 0.22 -6.42 6.78
N LYS A 64 -0.92 -6.74 6.16
CA LYS A 64 -1.64 -8.01 6.37
C LYS A 64 -0.82 -9.23 5.98
N ASN A 65 -0.01 -9.13 4.93
CA ASN A 65 0.89 -10.22 4.54
C ASN A 65 1.95 -10.50 5.61
N VAL A 66 2.48 -9.46 6.25
CA VAL A 66 3.42 -9.59 7.38
C VAL A 66 2.71 -10.20 8.59
N GLU A 67 1.50 -9.73 8.92
CA GLU A 67 0.67 -10.29 10.01
C GLU A 67 0.43 -11.79 9.82
N ALA A 68 0.01 -12.20 8.62
CA ALA A 68 -0.21 -13.62 8.29
C ALA A 68 1.09 -14.45 8.38
N THR A 69 2.23 -13.89 7.96
CA THR A 69 3.52 -14.59 8.03
C THR A 69 3.98 -14.76 9.48
N TRP A 70 3.77 -13.76 10.34
CA TRP A 70 4.02 -13.90 11.79
C TRP A 70 3.11 -14.94 12.44
N GLN A 71 1.83 -14.97 12.09
CA GLN A 71 0.91 -15.99 12.57
C GLN A 71 1.37 -17.39 12.16
N ASN A 72 1.86 -17.56 10.93
CA ASN A 72 2.43 -18.83 10.48
C ASN A 72 3.68 -19.21 11.27
N ALA A 73 4.56 -18.26 11.60
CA ALA A 73 5.75 -18.53 12.42
C ALA A 73 5.37 -18.98 13.84
N LEU A 74 4.36 -18.35 14.45
CA LEU A 74 3.79 -18.79 15.73
C LEU A 74 3.24 -20.22 15.65
N ASN A 75 2.49 -20.52 14.59
CA ASN A 75 1.95 -21.86 14.36
C ASN A 75 3.06 -22.90 14.18
N SER A 76 4.15 -22.57 13.47
CA SER A 76 5.32 -23.45 13.35
C SER A 76 5.90 -23.79 14.72
N VAL A 77 6.14 -22.79 15.58
CA VAL A 77 6.65 -23.03 16.94
C VAL A 77 5.68 -23.87 17.77
N TYR A 78 4.38 -23.59 17.70
CA TYR A 78 3.36 -24.39 18.37
C TYR A 78 3.40 -25.87 17.95
N HIS A 79 3.45 -26.15 16.64
CA HIS A 79 3.53 -27.52 16.13
C HIS A 79 4.82 -28.22 16.54
N GLU A 80 5.93 -27.50 16.59
CA GLU A 80 7.21 -28.05 17.03
C GLU A 80 7.21 -28.40 18.51
N LYS A 81 6.65 -27.54 19.37
CA LYS A 81 6.43 -27.85 20.79
C LYS A 81 5.61 -29.11 20.98
N GLU A 82 4.50 -29.23 20.24
CA GLU A 82 3.66 -30.43 20.26
C GLU A 82 4.42 -31.66 19.80
N ARG A 83 5.28 -31.53 18.78
CA ARG A 83 6.07 -32.64 18.25
C ARG A 83 7.11 -33.17 19.24
N ILE A 84 7.65 -32.30 20.10
CA ILE A 84 8.65 -32.69 21.11
C ILE A 84 8.05 -32.95 22.50
N LYS A 85 6.73 -32.84 22.68
CA LYS A 85 6.10 -32.88 24.00
C LYS A 85 6.33 -34.20 24.75
N ASP A 86 6.48 -35.30 24.02
CA ASP A 86 6.63 -36.64 24.58
C ASP A 86 8.11 -37.03 24.86
N PHE A 87 9.07 -36.17 24.49
CA PHE A 87 10.47 -36.35 24.87
C PHE A 87 10.64 -35.92 26.33
N ASP A 88 10.70 -36.91 27.21
CA ASP A 88 10.79 -36.73 28.66
C ASP A 88 12.24 -36.95 29.14
N SER A 89 13.14 -36.10 28.63
CA SER A 89 14.55 -36.02 29.01
C SER A 89 14.88 -34.60 29.48
N ASP A 90 15.95 -34.42 30.27
CA ASP A 90 16.42 -33.09 30.70
C ASP A 90 16.67 -32.16 29.50
N SER A 91 17.12 -32.72 28.37
CA SER A 91 17.26 -32.00 27.10
C SER A 91 15.90 -31.61 26.51
N GLY A 92 14.91 -32.51 26.56
CA GLY A 92 13.55 -32.26 26.08
C GLY A 92 12.82 -31.18 26.88
N SER A 93 12.99 -31.14 28.20
CA SER A 93 12.40 -30.10 29.07
C SER A 93 13.03 -28.72 28.81
N THR A 94 14.37 -28.66 28.73
CA THR A 94 15.11 -27.43 28.39
C THR A 94 14.67 -26.86 27.05
N ILE A 95 14.50 -27.71 26.03
CA ILE A 95 14.08 -27.26 24.70
C ILE A 95 12.64 -26.73 24.73
N LYS A 96 11.72 -27.39 25.46
CA LYS A 96 10.34 -26.89 25.63
C LYS A 96 10.31 -25.51 26.28
N GLU A 97 11.15 -25.28 27.28
CA GLU A 97 11.32 -23.98 27.94
C GLU A 97 11.83 -22.92 26.95
N MET A 98 12.87 -23.23 26.16
CA MET A 98 13.38 -22.33 25.12
C MET A 98 12.30 -21.94 24.10
N PHE A 99 11.45 -22.88 23.69
CA PHE A 99 10.33 -22.58 22.80
C PHE A 99 9.27 -21.70 23.47
N ASN A 100 8.96 -21.92 24.76
CA ASN A 100 8.05 -21.07 25.52
C ASN A 100 8.58 -19.63 25.63
N ASP A 101 9.88 -19.48 25.93
CA ASP A 101 10.54 -18.17 26.03
C ASP A 101 10.55 -17.45 24.69
N HIS A 102 10.81 -18.18 23.60
CA HIS A 102 10.80 -17.59 22.26
C HIS A 102 9.38 -17.17 21.84
N GLU A 103 8.38 -18.02 22.09
CA GLU A 103 6.98 -17.73 21.79
C GLU A 103 6.46 -16.52 22.58
N SER A 104 6.65 -16.51 23.90
CA SER A 104 6.10 -15.50 24.80
C SER A 104 6.92 -14.20 24.86
N GLY A 105 8.25 -14.29 24.75
CA GLY A 105 9.14 -13.14 24.86
C GLY A 105 9.34 -12.36 23.57
N LEU A 106 9.22 -13.03 22.40
CA LEU A 106 9.53 -12.41 21.10
C LEU A 106 8.39 -12.51 20.10
N LEU A 107 7.91 -13.72 19.80
CA LEU A 107 6.99 -13.93 18.68
C LEU A 107 5.60 -13.32 18.94
N LYS A 108 4.99 -13.59 20.10
CA LYS A 108 3.66 -13.04 20.45
C LYS A 108 3.66 -11.52 20.53
N PRO A 109 4.57 -10.85 21.27
CA PRO A 109 4.63 -9.40 21.30
C PRO A 109 4.85 -8.77 19.91
N SER A 110 5.69 -9.39 19.07
CA SER A 110 5.94 -8.91 17.71
C SER A 110 4.69 -9.03 16.83
N PHE A 111 3.97 -10.14 16.91
CA PHE A 111 2.70 -10.33 16.23
C PHE A 111 1.64 -9.32 16.69
N GLU A 112 1.49 -9.11 17.99
CA GLU A 112 0.55 -8.12 18.55
C GLU A 112 0.86 -6.71 18.05
N ASN A 113 2.14 -6.33 18.01
CA ASN A 113 2.56 -5.04 17.47
C ASN A 113 2.17 -4.87 16.00
N ILE A 114 2.39 -5.88 15.16
CA ILE A 114 2.00 -5.84 13.75
C ILE A 114 0.49 -5.83 13.58
N SER A 115 -0.25 -6.61 14.36
CA SER A 115 -1.72 -6.63 14.31
C SER A 115 -2.30 -5.27 14.72
N ASN A 116 -1.74 -4.65 15.77
CA ASN A 116 -2.14 -3.31 16.20
C ASN A 116 -1.80 -2.25 15.15
N PHE A 117 -0.63 -2.34 14.53
CA PHE A 117 -0.24 -1.46 13.44
C PHE A 117 -1.19 -1.61 12.24
N SER A 118 -1.56 -2.83 11.86
CA SER A 118 -2.54 -3.11 10.80
C SER A 118 -3.90 -2.48 11.10
N LYS A 119 -4.43 -2.68 12.31
CA LYS A 119 -5.70 -2.07 12.75
C LYS A 119 -5.65 -0.54 12.73
N ASN A 120 -4.50 0.05 13.07
CA ASN A 120 -4.33 1.49 13.04
C ASN A 120 -4.29 2.03 11.61
N LEU A 121 -3.67 1.32 10.67
CA LEU A 121 -3.70 1.66 9.25
C LEU A 121 -5.12 1.58 8.67
N GLU A 122 -5.91 0.56 9.04
CA GLU A 122 -7.32 0.46 8.64
C GLU A 122 -8.15 1.64 9.16
N LYS A 123 -7.98 1.98 10.45
CA LYS A 123 -8.72 3.09 11.07
C LYS A 123 -8.39 4.45 10.46
N LYS A 124 -7.13 4.66 10.07
CA LYS A 124 -6.63 5.92 9.52
C LYS A 124 -6.50 5.89 8.00
N PHE A 125 -7.16 4.95 7.34
CA PHE A 125 -6.95 4.67 5.91
C PHE A 125 -7.02 5.93 5.04
N ASP A 126 -8.05 6.76 5.25
CA ASP A 126 -8.26 7.99 4.49
C ASP A 126 -7.31 9.14 4.85
N GLU A 127 -6.63 9.05 6.00
CA GLU A 127 -5.68 10.05 6.50
C GLU A 127 -4.25 9.78 6.04
N ILE A 128 -3.94 8.56 5.59
CA ILE A 128 -2.60 8.16 5.16
C ILE A 128 -2.16 8.97 3.95
N THR A 129 -1.01 9.62 4.04
CA THR A 129 -0.41 10.36 2.92
C THR A 129 0.30 9.42 1.94
N GLU A 130 0.60 9.93 0.74
CA GLU A 130 1.34 9.17 -0.29
C GLU A 130 2.68 8.64 0.25
N GLU A 131 3.43 9.46 0.97
CA GLU A 131 4.76 9.08 1.45
C GLU A 131 4.73 8.13 2.63
N GLU A 132 3.74 8.26 3.51
CA GLU A 132 3.49 7.26 4.55
C GLU A 132 3.15 5.90 3.92
N ALA A 133 2.25 5.87 2.93
CA ALA A 133 1.88 4.63 2.24
C ALA A 133 3.10 3.95 1.60
N LYS A 134 3.93 4.69 0.86
CA LYS A 134 5.16 4.15 0.25
C LYS A 134 6.15 3.63 1.30
N LEU A 135 6.33 4.36 2.40
CA LEU A 135 7.22 3.94 3.48
C LEU A 135 6.72 2.65 4.14
N VAL A 136 5.41 2.57 4.43
CA VAL A 136 4.79 1.35 4.96
C VAL A 136 5.01 0.18 4.02
N ILE A 137 4.69 0.33 2.72
CA ILE A 137 4.86 -0.74 1.72
C ILE A 137 6.30 -1.26 1.76
N ARG A 138 7.29 -0.38 1.63
CA ARG A 138 8.71 -0.75 1.61
C ARG A 138 9.14 -1.49 2.88
N ASN A 139 8.76 -0.97 4.04
CA ASN A 139 9.14 -1.55 5.31
C ASN A 139 8.49 -2.94 5.51
N MET A 140 7.21 -3.07 5.17
CA MET A 140 6.47 -4.32 5.31
C MET A 140 6.97 -5.38 4.32
N GLU A 141 7.27 -5.00 3.08
CA GLU A 141 7.85 -5.93 2.10
C GLU A 141 9.21 -6.45 2.54
N THR A 142 10.09 -5.55 3.03
CA THR A 142 11.40 -5.93 3.56
C THR A 142 11.27 -6.85 4.77
N MET A 143 10.38 -6.51 5.70
CA MET A 143 10.11 -7.34 6.88
C MET A 143 9.57 -8.72 6.48
N ASN A 144 8.65 -8.78 5.52
CA ASN A 144 8.06 -10.03 5.05
C ASN A 144 9.11 -10.96 4.44
N ILE A 145 10.04 -10.43 3.64
CA ILE A 145 11.14 -11.21 3.05
C ILE A 145 12.02 -11.78 4.17
N ASN A 146 12.47 -10.94 5.11
CA ASN A 146 13.35 -11.37 6.19
C ASN A 146 12.67 -12.40 7.10
N LEU A 147 11.38 -12.21 7.39
CA LEU A 147 10.61 -13.12 8.23
C LEU A 147 10.45 -14.49 7.57
N LYS A 148 10.14 -14.55 6.26
CA LYS A 148 10.04 -15.81 5.53
C LYS A 148 11.37 -16.56 5.50
N GLN A 149 12.46 -15.87 5.20
CA GLN A 149 13.80 -16.47 5.21
C GLN A 149 14.15 -17.03 6.60
N THR A 150 13.91 -16.24 7.65
CA THR A 150 14.15 -16.65 9.05
C THR A 150 13.27 -17.84 9.43
N GLN A 151 12.01 -17.87 8.99
CA GLN A 151 11.08 -18.98 9.26
C GLN A 151 11.57 -20.27 8.58
N GLU A 152 11.94 -20.21 7.30
CA GLU A 152 12.47 -21.37 6.56
C GLU A 152 13.74 -21.93 7.20
N GLU A 153 14.66 -21.06 7.62
CA GLU A 153 15.87 -21.47 8.35
C GLU A 153 15.54 -22.10 9.71
N SER A 154 14.58 -21.53 10.43
CA SER A 154 14.16 -22.02 11.74
C SER A 154 13.52 -23.41 11.64
N ILE A 155 12.65 -23.64 10.66
CA ILE A 155 12.05 -24.95 10.40
C ILE A 155 13.13 -26.02 10.18
N LYS A 156 14.13 -25.74 9.34
CA LYS A 156 15.25 -26.66 9.11
C LYS A 156 16.02 -26.97 10.40
N ARG A 157 16.24 -25.95 11.24
CA ARG A 157 16.89 -26.14 12.55
C ARG A 157 16.05 -26.98 13.50
N PHE A 158 14.73 -26.79 13.51
CA PHE A 158 13.82 -27.59 14.33
C PHE A 158 13.77 -29.06 13.89
N GLU A 159 13.78 -29.33 12.58
CA GLU A 159 13.90 -30.69 12.04
C GLU A 159 15.21 -31.38 12.47
N LEU A 160 16.34 -30.68 12.38
CA LEU A 160 17.63 -31.20 12.85
C LEU A 160 17.62 -31.49 14.35
N LEU A 161 17.02 -30.59 15.15
CA LEU A 161 16.90 -30.76 16.59
C LEU A 161 16.06 -32.00 16.92
N TYR A 162 14.92 -32.16 16.25
CA TYR A 162 14.04 -33.30 16.43
C TYR A 162 14.71 -34.63 16.08
N ASN A 163 15.46 -34.69 14.97
CA ASN A 163 16.20 -35.89 14.59
C ASN A 163 17.24 -36.27 15.65
N LYS A 164 17.96 -35.30 16.21
CA LYS A 164 18.90 -35.54 17.31
C LYS A 164 18.22 -36.03 18.57
N LEU A 165 17.06 -35.47 18.92
CA LEU A 165 16.30 -35.93 20.09
C LEU A 165 15.85 -37.39 19.94
N LYS A 166 15.42 -37.80 18.74
CA LYS A 166 15.10 -39.20 18.43
C LYS A 166 16.29 -40.15 18.55
N GLU A 167 17.50 -39.71 18.16
CA GLU A 167 18.70 -40.53 18.29
C GLU A 167 19.09 -40.77 19.77
N ILE A 168 18.80 -39.80 20.64
CA ILE A 168 19.13 -39.84 22.07
C ILE A 168 18.08 -40.62 22.88
N GLN A 169 16.83 -40.63 22.43
CA GLN A 169 15.70 -41.29 23.10
C GLN A 169 14.99 -42.21 22.09
N PRO A 170 15.44 -43.49 21.95
CA PRO A 170 14.88 -44.44 20.98
C PRO A 170 13.44 -44.85 21.28
#